data_AF-A0A1M6TDQ9-F1
#
_entry.id   AF-A0A1M6TDQ9-F1
#
_cell.length_a   1.000
_cell.length_b   1.000
_cell.length_c   1.000
_cell.angle_alpha   90.00
_cell.angle_beta   90.00
_cell.angle_gamma   90.00
#
_symmetry.space_group_name_H-M   'P 1'
#
loop_
_entity.id
_entity.type
_entity.pdbx_description
1 polymer ?
#
loop_
_entity_poly.entity_id
_entity_poly.type
_entity_poly.pdbx_seq_one_letter_code
_entity_poly.pdbx_strand_id
1 'polypeptide(L)'
;MPTRARAAATDAREDIISPAAMSALSPGVVSAMGTVGAAVLKMHKQALDKKPDWFWHLFAVCEAKAARIAEQATHSPQACGDATFIEVYAKTLPVLVTKALETRTSKH
;
A
#
# COMPACT_ATOMS: atom_id res chain seq x y z
N MET A 1 9.35 18.97 3.91
CA MET A 1 10.45 18.06 3.53
C MET A 1 9.98 16.64 3.72
N PRO A 2 10.05 15.74 2.71
CA PRO A 2 9.82 14.32 2.95
C PRO A 2 10.89 13.84 3.95
N THR A 3 10.45 13.22 5.03
CA THR A 3 11.35 12.57 6.00
C THR A 3 12.15 11.48 5.29
N ARG A 4 13.41 11.27 5.68
CA ARG A 4 14.30 10.25 5.09
C ARG A 4 13.65 8.86 5.02
N ALA A 5 12.80 8.52 6.00
CA ALA A 5 12.03 7.28 6.00
C ALA A 5 10.90 7.23 4.98
N ARG A 6 10.27 8.38 4.66
CA ARG A 6 9.29 8.45 3.57
C ARG A 6 9.96 8.26 2.22
N ALA A 7 11.16 8.83 2.03
CA ALA A 7 11.96 8.60 0.82
C ALA A 7 12.39 7.13 0.69
N ALA A 8 12.89 6.52 1.78
CA ALA A 8 13.26 5.10 1.80
C ALA A 8 12.07 4.15 1.61
N ALA A 9 10.88 4.53 2.10
CA ALA A 9 9.65 3.77 1.86
C ALA A 9 9.19 3.87 0.40
N THR A 10 9.36 5.02 -0.25
CA THR A 10 9.14 5.17 -1.69
C THR A 10 10.14 4.31 -2.48
N ASP A 11 11.42 4.36 -2.12
CA ASP A 11 12.48 3.57 -2.76
C ASP A 11 12.23 2.05 -2.61
N ALA A 12 11.85 1.61 -1.41
CA ALA A 12 11.44 0.22 -1.16
C ALA A 12 10.15 -0.16 -1.90
N ARG A 13 9.21 0.77 -2.09
CA ARG A 13 8.00 0.52 -2.88
C ARG A 13 8.34 0.28 -4.35
N GLU A 14 9.31 1.01 -4.90
CA GLU A 14 9.83 0.83 -6.26
C GLU A 14 10.66 -0.46 -6.41
N ASP A 15 11.32 -0.92 -5.34
CA ASP A 15 12.06 -2.20 -5.34
C ASP A 15 11.12 -3.42 -5.25
N ILE A 16 10.04 -3.32 -4.47
CA ILE A 16 9.11 -4.44 -4.26
C ILE A 16 8.09 -4.56 -5.40
N ILE A 17 7.69 -3.45 -6.03
CA ILE A 17 6.79 -3.45 -7.18
C ILE A 17 7.64 -3.38 -8.45
N SER A 18 7.56 -4.39 -9.31
CA SER A 18 8.35 -4.40 -10.55
C SER A 18 8.14 -3.08 -11.33
N PRO A 19 9.21 -2.38 -11.77
CA PRO A 19 9.09 -1.11 -12.49
C PRO A 19 8.19 -1.21 -13.74
N ALA A 20 8.16 -2.39 -14.37
CA ALA A 20 7.28 -2.71 -15.48
C ALA A 20 5.80 -2.77 -15.06
N ALA A 21 5.50 -3.30 -13.88
CA ALA A 21 4.14 -3.33 -13.32
C ALA A 21 3.65 -1.92 -12.98
N MET A 22 4.52 -1.06 -12.40
CA MET A 22 4.18 0.35 -12.17
C MET A 22 3.96 1.14 -13.46
N SER A 23 4.77 0.87 -14.48
CA SER A 23 4.65 1.53 -15.80
C SER A 23 3.41 1.10 -16.58
N ALA A 24 2.83 -0.06 -16.24
CA ALA A 24 1.59 -0.56 -16.81
C ALA A 24 0.33 -0.01 -16.13
N LEU A 25 0.46 0.63 -14.95
CA LEU A 25 -0.69 1.19 -14.23
C LEU A 25 -1.21 2.44 -14.95
N SER A 26 -2.52 2.51 -15.15
CA SER A 26 -3.13 3.73 -15.67
C SER A 26 -3.01 4.88 -14.67
N PRO A 27 -3.04 6.14 -15.14
CA PRO A 27 -3.07 7.31 -14.26
C PRO A 27 -4.20 7.27 -13.23
N GLY A 28 -5.34 6.66 -13.58
CA GLY A 28 -6.48 6.47 -12.68
C GLY A 28 -6.14 5.53 -11.52
N VAL A 29 -5.44 4.43 -11.78
CA VAL A 29 -4.98 3.50 -10.75
C VAL A 29 -3.96 4.17 -9.82
N VAL A 30 -2.99 4.90 -10.36
CA VAL A 30 -1.98 5.61 -9.55
C VAL A 30 -2.64 6.65 -8.64
N SER A 31 -3.61 7.41 -9.16
CA SER A 31 -4.37 8.39 -8.38
C SER A 31 -5.20 7.73 -7.26
N ALA A 32 -5.87 6.61 -7.58
CA ALA A 32 -6.63 5.84 -6.61
C ALA A 32 -5.74 5.25 -5.50
N MET A 33 -4.57 4.69 -5.87
CA MET A 33 -3.60 4.19 -4.90
C MET A 33 -3.14 5.28 -3.93
N GLY A 34 -2.87 6.48 -4.44
CA GLY A 34 -2.52 7.64 -3.60
C GLY A 34 -3.65 8.04 -2.64
N THR A 35 -4.89 8.03 -3.11
CA THR A 35 -6.08 8.36 -2.30
C THR A 35 -6.32 7.33 -1.19
N VAL A 36 -6.27 6.04 -1.53
CA VAL A 36 -6.39 4.94 -0.57
C VAL A 36 -5.25 5.00 0.45
N GLY A 37 -4.02 5.23 -0.02
CA GLY A 37 -2.86 5.38 0.86
C GLY A 37 -3.06 6.50 1.87
N ALA A 38 -3.45 7.70 1.41
CA ALA A 38 -3.75 8.83 2.29
C ALA A 38 -4.85 8.53 3.32
N ALA A 39 -5.90 7.80 2.92
CA ALA A 39 -6.96 7.37 3.83
C ALA A 39 -6.43 6.44 4.94
N VAL A 40 -5.58 5.47 4.58
CA VAL A 40 -4.96 4.54 5.55
C VAL A 40 -4.01 5.27 6.50
N LEU A 41 -3.23 6.24 6.00
CA LEU A 41 -2.38 7.10 6.85
C LEU A 41 -3.23 7.87 7.87
N LYS A 42 -4.36 8.42 7.45
CA LYS A 42 -5.29 9.13 8.33
C LYS A 42 -5.91 8.19 9.37
N MET A 43 -6.29 6.98 8.96
CA MET A 43 -6.89 5.95 9.83
C MET A 43 -5.93 5.52 10.95
N HIS A 44 -4.62 5.44 10.66
CA HIS A 44 -3.60 5.04 11.63
C HIS A 44 -2.68 6.18 12.07
N LYS A 45 -3.18 7.42 12.05
CA LYS A 45 -2.40 8.62 12.39
C LYS A 45 -1.66 8.50 13.72
N GLN A 46 -2.29 7.92 14.74
CA GLN A 46 -1.67 7.74 16.05
C GLN A 46 -0.45 6.81 16.01
N ALA A 47 -0.50 5.74 15.21
CA ALA A 47 0.63 4.81 15.05
C ALA A 47 1.77 5.47 14.26
N LEU A 48 1.42 6.22 13.21
CA LEU A 48 2.35 7.00 12.42
C LEU A 48 3.07 8.06 13.26
N ASP A 49 2.34 8.82 14.08
CA ASP A 49 2.91 9.88 14.93
C ASP A 49 3.83 9.31 16.03
N LYS A 50 3.56 8.09 16.53
CA LYS A 50 4.37 7.44 17.57
C LYS A 50 5.70 6.89 17.07
N LYS A 51 5.70 6.23 15.90
CA LYS A 51 6.89 5.57 15.33
C LYS A 51 6.90 5.75 13.80
N PRO A 52 7.24 6.94 13.29
CA PRO A 52 7.04 7.28 11.88
C PRO A 52 7.88 6.41 10.94
N ASP A 53 9.17 6.24 11.22
CA ASP A 53 10.08 5.49 10.33
C ASP A 53 9.66 4.02 10.21
N TRP A 54 9.30 3.42 11.35
CA TRP A 54 8.78 2.06 11.41
C TRP A 54 7.44 1.92 10.68
N PHE A 55 6.53 2.87 10.90
CA PHE A 55 5.22 2.85 10.26
C PHE A 55 5.37 2.92 8.74
N TRP A 56 6.25 3.79 8.22
CA TRP A 56 6.50 3.90 6.78
C TRP A 56 7.07 2.62 6.16
N HIS A 57 8.00 1.96 6.86
CA HIS A 57 8.52 0.67 6.40
C HIS A 57 7.43 -0.40 6.35
N LEU A 58 6.62 -0.52 7.41
CA LEU A 58 5.49 -1.46 7.46
C LEU A 58 4.45 -1.13 6.38
N PHE A 59 4.12 0.14 6.22
CA PHE A 59 3.18 0.62 5.21
C PHE A 59 3.65 0.25 3.81
N ALA A 60 4.91 0.50 3.45
CA ALA A 60 5.45 0.15 2.13
C ALA A 60 5.36 -1.36 1.83
N VAL A 61 5.67 -2.21 2.82
CA VAL A 61 5.53 -3.67 2.68
C VAL A 61 4.07 -4.08 2.47
N CYS A 62 3.14 -3.49 3.23
CA CYS A 62 1.71 -3.75 3.06
C CYS A 62 1.20 -3.22 1.70
N GLU A 63 1.68 -2.06 1.28
CA GLU A 63 1.30 -1.40 0.01
C GLU A 63 1.69 -2.26 -1.18
N ALA A 64 2.94 -2.72 -1.23
CA ALA A 64 3.42 -3.57 -2.31
C ALA A 64 2.68 -4.92 -2.33
N LYS A 65 2.40 -5.50 -1.16
CA LYS A 65 1.60 -6.73 -1.07
C LYS A 65 0.15 -6.52 -1.55
N ALA A 66 -0.48 -5.40 -1.18
CA ALA A 66 -1.82 -5.06 -1.64
C ALA A 66 -1.86 -4.84 -3.16
N ALA A 67 -0.87 -4.12 -3.71
CA ALA A 67 -0.73 -3.91 -5.16
C ALA A 67 -0.59 -5.23 -5.91
N ARG A 68 0.24 -6.15 -5.42
CA ARG A 68 0.41 -7.48 -6.03
C ARG A 68 -0.87 -8.32 -5.99
N ILE A 69 -1.62 -8.28 -4.89
CA ILE A 69 -2.91 -9.00 -4.78
C ILE A 69 -3.94 -8.39 -5.76
N ALA A 70 -3.96 -7.06 -5.86
CA ALA A 70 -4.84 -6.35 -6.79
C ALA A 70 -4.50 -6.66 -8.25
N GLU A 71 -3.22 -6.66 -8.61
CA GLU A 71 -2.73 -7.07 -9.93
C GLU A 71 -3.12 -8.51 -10.26
N GLN A 72 -2.91 -9.45 -9.34
CA GLN A 72 -3.33 -10.83 -9.55
C GLN A 72 -4.85 -10.97 -9.78
N ALA A 73 -5.65 -10.12 -9.12
CA ALA A 73 -7.09 -10.12 -9.31
C ALA A 73 -7.53 -9.60 -10.69
N THR A 74 -6.74 -8.77 -11.36
CA THR A 74 -7.07 -8.29 -12.71
C THR A 74 -6.93 -9.37 -13.79
N HIS A 75 -6.24 -10.47 -13.49
CA HIS A 75 -6.09 -11.61 -14.42
C HIS A 75 -7.29 -12.57 -14.41
N SER A 76 -8.29 -12.34 -13.54
CA SER A 76 -9.51 -13.15 -13.53
C SER A 76 -10.32 -12.94 -14.82
N PRO A 77 -10.93 -13.98 -15.41
CA PRO A 77 -11.79 -13.83 -16.59
C PRO A 77 -12.97 -12.85 -16.40
N GLN A 78 -13.39 -12.64 -15.16
CA GLN A 78 -14.47 -11.70 -14.80
C GLN A 78 -13.94 -10.34 -14.31
N ALA A 79 -12.63 -10.09 -14.37
CA ALA A 79 -12.06 -8.83 -13.93
C ALA A 79 -12.38 -7.69 -14.89
N CYS A 80 -12.61 -6.51 -14.31
CA CYS A 80 -12.81 -5.25 -15.02
C CYS A 80 -11.53 -4.39 -14.94
N GLY A 81 -10.38 -4.99 -15.27
CA GLY A 81 -9.07 -4.32 -15.31
C GLY A 81 -8.80 -3.42 -14.11
N ASP A 82 -8.60 -2.13 -14.38
CA ASP A 82 -8.32 -1.08 -13.37
C ASP A 82 -9.36 -1.01 -12.26
N ALA A 83 -10.65 -1.20 -12.56
CA ALA A 83 -11.69 -1.14 -11.54
C ALA A 83 -11.53 -2.28 -10.52
N THR A 84 -11.22 -3.49 -11.00
CA THR A 84 -10.91 -4.64 -10.14
C THR A 84 -9.64 -4.40 -9.34
N PHE A 85 -8.60 -3.83 -9.95
CA PHE A 85 -7.39 -3.46 -9.23
C PHE A 85 -7.71 -2.51 -8.08
N ILE A 86 -8.39 -1.40 -8.36
CA ILE A 86 -8.68 -0.35 -7.37
C ILE A 86 -9.53 -0.90 -6.24
N GLU A 87 -10.57 -1.69 -6.56
CA GLU A 87 -11.44 -2.29 -5.56
C GLU A 87 -10.68 -3.24 -4.63
N VAL A 88 -9.90 -4.16 -5.20
CA VAL A 88 -9.13 -5.14 -4.42
C VAL A 88 -8.05 -4.45 -3.61
N TYR A 89 -7.36 -3.47 -4.18
CA TYR A 89 -6.35 -2.68 -3.48
C TYR A 89 -6.94 -1.92 -2.29
N ALA A 90 -8.06 -1.21 -2.50
CA ALA A 90 -8.74 -0.44 -1.47
C ALA A 90 -9.26 -1.31 -0.32
N LYS A 91 -9.72 -2.54 -0.61
CA LYS A 91 -10.13 -3.51 0.42
C LYS A 91 -8.94 -4.11 1.17
N THR A 92 -7.83 -4.35 0.46
CA THR A 92 -6.71 -5.14 0.99
C THR A 92 -5.75 -4.31 1.84
N LEU A 93 -5.39 -3.11 1.40
CA LEU A 93 -4.37 -2.29 2.07
C LEU A 93 -4.72 -1.97 3.55
N PRO A 94 -5.92 -1.48 3.89
CA PRO A 94 -6.26 -1.17 5.28
C PRO A 94 -6.20 -2.40 6.19
N VAL A 95 -6.62 -3.57 5.67
CA VAL A 95 -6.62 -4.83 6.41
C VAL A 95 -5.19 -5.29 6.70
N LEU A 96 -4.30 -5.23 5.69
CA LEU A 96 -2.90 -5.61 5.87
C LEU A 96 -2.19 -4.71 6.88
N VAL A 97 -2.39 -3.40 6.80
CA VAL A 97 -1.78 -2.44 7.73
C VAL A 97 -2.31 -2.67 9.15
N THR A 98 -3.63 -2.80 9.31
CA THR A 98 -4.25 -3.08 10.63
C THR A 98 -3.69 -4.36 11.24
N LYS A 99 -3.69 -5.47 10.51
CA LYS A 99 -3.15 -6.75 11.00
C LYS A 99 -1.68 -6.67 11.36
N ALA A 100 -0.88 -5.96 10.57
CA ALA A 100 0.55 -5.81 10.83
C ALA A 100 0.83 -4.96 12.08
N LEU A 101 0.00 -3.96 12.36
CA LEU A 101 0.04 -3.19 13.61
C LEU A 101 -0.35 -4.07 14.81
N GLU A 102 -1.46 -4.81 14.72
CA GLU A 102 -1.99 -5.66 15.80
C GLU A 102 -1.06 -6.84 16.16
N THR A 103 -0.53 -7.53 15.16
CA THR A 103 0.35 -8.70 15.35
C THR A 103 1.62 -8.32 16.13
N ARG A 104 2.03 -7.05 16.10
CA ARG A 104 3.23 -6.58 16.80
C ARG A 104 2.94 -5.82 18.10
N THR A 105 1.70 -5.42 18.37
CA THR A 105 1.31 -4.98 19.73
C THR A 105 1.16 -6.15 20.70
N SER A 106 0.91 -7.38 20.21
CA SER A 106 0.79 -8.58 21.04
C SER A 106 2.14 -9.22 21.44
N LYS A 107 3.28 -8.70 20.95
CA LYS A 107 4.64 -9.23 21.24
C LYS A 107 5.41 -8.41 22.30
N HIS A 108 4.71 -7.60 23.09
CA HIS A 108 5.29 -6.85 24.21
C HIS A 108 4.50 -7.14 25.49
#